data_AF-A0A3A8IKK7-F1
#
_entry.id   AF-A0A3A8IKK7-F1
#
_cell.length_a   1.000
_cell.length_b   1.000
_cell.length_c   1.000
_cell.angle_alpha   90.00
_cell.angle_beta   90.00
_cell.angle_gamma   90.00
#
_symmetry.space_group_name_H-M   'P 1'
#
loop_
_entity.id
_entity.type
_entity.pdbx_description
1 polymer ?
#
loop_
_entity_poly.entity_id
_entity_poly.type
_entity_poly.pdbx_seq_one_letter_code
_entity_poly.pdbx_strand_id
1 'polypeptide(L)'
;MALRSLSLTSLAGVAILAITAGGGFVLWRDADVLALRMPTRVLAPTQRAPESPRDAVEHFQCNRCHVVPGIEPTSARMSENCVTCHQAISAGRLDLWYQKAEIQKWNEHLTHLVRTPDLGSLGQRVKRGWLTSWLQAPHVVRPLYGATMPRMKIGPKDAELLADFFQVTGEESGEPARGDAAAGRALYEKNACASCHYRGDSPLESLRYGAPEFLGPSARRRAPDLRHVRSRMSLSQLRGWLVDPSSILPDTEMPTFPFTPKEVEDLATFLREPLPEVASEPRPPYRPRMLQREVHYPEVAQKLSRHLCFHCHSDMTRPGDQGPGNTGGFGYEGVSLDLATRAGILRGIKRDGQFRGLPDRMEDGTPRLVASLIARHRELDGQSQPGVLGMPLGFPPIPDEEIDLISTWIEQGAPE
;
A
#
# COMPACT_ATOMS: atom_id res chain seq x y z
N MET A 1 23.88 18.93 6.41
CA MET A 1 24.71 18.47 5.26
C MET A 1 26.16 18.73 5.60
N ALA A 2 26.92 17.70 5.91
CA ALA A 2 28.38 17.76 5.96
C ALA A 2 28.87 16.51 5.24
N LEU A 3 29.18 16.64 3.94
CA LEU A 3 29.76 15.55 3.15
C LEU A 3 31.15 15.25 3.70
N ARG A 4 31.38 14.01 4.13
CA ARG A 4 32.74 13.53 4.39
C ARG A 4 33.45 13.33 3.06
N SER A 5 34.69 13.81 2.97
CA SER A 5 35.61 13.55 1.88
C SER A 5 35.93 12.06 1.78
N LEU A 6 35.63 11.46 0.62
CA LEU A 6 35.96 10.07 0.30
C LEU A 6 37.48 9.91 0.11
N SER A 7 38.09 9.02 0.89
CA SER A 7 39.42 8.48 0.63
C SER A 7 39.33 7.44 -0.50
N LEU A 8 40.10 7.64 -1.57
CA LEU A 8 40.25 6.72 -2.70
C LEU A 8 41.02 5.45 -2.29
N THR A 9 40.43 4.56 -1.50
CA THR A 9 40.98 3.22 -1.25
C THR A 9 39.89 2.24 -0.81
N SER A 10 38.96 1.90 -1.72
CA SER A 10 38.17 0.66 -1.62
C SER A 10 37.37 0.43 -2.91
N LEU A 11 38.06 -0.08 -3.93
CA LEU A 11 37.46 -0.68 -5.13
C LEU A 11 38.00 -2.12 -5.22
N ALA A 12 37.22 -3.08 -4.71
CA ALA A 12 37.34 -4.50 -5.06
C ALA A 12 36.10 -5.25 -4.53
N GLY A 13 34.97 -5.13 -5.25
CA GLY A 13 33.87 -6.09 -5.13
C GLY A 13 34.12 -7.25 -6.09
N VAL A 14 34.57 -8.39 -5.57
CA VAL A 14 34.73 -9.62 -6.36
C VAL A 14 33.36 -10.24 -6.60
N ALA A 15 32.92 -10.30 -7.87
CA ALA A 15 31.85 -11.17 -8.30
C ALA A 15 32.41 -12.59 -8.43
N ILE A 16 31.96 -13.53 -7.59
CA ILE A 16 32.28 -14.95 -7.76
C ILE A 16 31.36 -15.51 -8.86
N LEU A 17 31.91 -15.66 -10.06
CA LEU A 17 31.33 -16.42 -11.17
C LEU A 17 31.73 -17.90 -10.99
N ALA A 18 30.82 -18.72 -10.46
CA ALA A 18 30.95 -20.17 -10.54
C ALA A 18 30.37 -20.65 -11.87
N ILE A 19 31.25 -21.04 -12.80
CA ILE A 19 30.88 -21.71 -14.05
C ILE A 19 30.71 -23.20 -13.73
N THR A 20 29.47 -23.71 -13.71
CA THR A 20 29.23 -25.14 -13.83
C THR A 20 28.75 -25.45 -15.25
N ALA A 21 29.49 -26.31 -15.94
CA ALA A 21 29.12 -26.82 -17.25
C ALA A 21 27.85 -27.67 -17.13
N GLY A 22 26.72 -27.14 -17.60
CA GLY A 22 25.42 -27.80 -17.58
C GLY A 22 24.31 -26.77 -17.44
N GLY A 23 23.57 -26.53 -18.52
CA GLY A 23 22.61 -25.45 -18.65
C GLY A 23 21.58 -25.36 -17.52
N GLY A 24 21.33 -24.14 -17.07
CA GLY A 24 20.33 -23.80 -16.07
C GLY A 24 20.66 -22.50 -15.38
N PHE A 25 20.33 -21.36 -15.99
CA PHE A 25 20.37 -20.08 -15.31
C PHE A 25 19.25 -20.04 -14.27
N VAL A 26 19.56 -20.35 -13.01
CA VAL A 26 18.69 -19.96 -11.89
C VAL A 26 19.05 -18.51 -11.57
N LEU A 27 18.34 -17.57 -12.21
CA LEU A 27 18.32 -16.17 -11.77
C LEU A 27 17.60 -16.14 -10.42
N TRP A 28 18.37 -16.23 -9.33
CA TRP A 28 17.91 -15.77 -8.03
C TRP A 28 17.57 -14.27 -8.19
N ARG A 29 16.27 -13.96 -8.32
CA ARG A 29 15.74 -12.59 -8.23
C ARG A 29 15.81 -12.15 -6.77
N ASP A 30 17.02 -12.01 -6.25
CA ASP A 30 17.20 -11.25 -5.03
C ASP A 30 16.91 -9.79 -5.36
N ALA A 31 15.75 -9.32 -4.92
CA ALA A 31 15.46 -7.89 -4.79
C ALA A 31 16.59 -7.16 -4.03
N ASP A 32 17.38 -7.91 -3.27
CA ASP A 32 18.53 -7.47 -2.50
C ASP A 32 19.74 -6.97 -3.31
N VAL A 33 19.95 -7.43 -4.56
CA VAL A 33 21.11 -7.01 -5.38
C VAL A 33 20.82 -5.77 -6.23
N LEU A 34 19.55 -5.39 -6.38
CA LEU A 34 19.15 -4.19 -7.14
C LEU A 34 19.47 -2.87 -6.41
N ALA A 35 19.82 -2.92 -5.13
CA ALA A 35 20.01 -1.76 -4.27
C ALA A 35 21.24 -0.88 -4.57
N LEU A 36 22.12 -1.26 -5.51
CA LEU A 36 23.34 -0.51 -5.85
C LEU A 36 23.36 0.10 -7.26
N ARG A 37 22.34 -0.16 -8.10
CA ARG A 37 22.26 0.51 -9.41
C ARG A 37 21.49 1.81 -9.28
N MET A 38 22.21 2.93 -9.34
CA MET A 38 21.59 4.23 -9.55
C MET A 38 20.83 4.19 -10.88
N PRO A 39 19.52 4.50 -10.90
CA PRO A 39 18.78 4.55 -12.16
C PRO A 39 19.44 5.55 -13.10
N THR A 40 19.81 5.12 -14.30
CA THR A 40 20.42 5.97 -15.32
C THR A 40 19.40 6.93 -15.95
N ARG A 41 18.11 6.61 -15.84
CA ARG A 41 16.97 7.43 -16.22
C ARG A 41 15.82 7.19 -15.24
N VAL A 42 15.25 8.27 -14.72
CA VAL A 42 14.14 8.24 -13.76
C VAL A 42 12.84 8.35 -14.53
N LEU A 43 11.89 7.48 -14.22
CA LEU A 43 10.52 7.65 -14.73
C LEU A 43 9.88 8.85 -14.06
N ALA A 44 9.64 9.88 -14.83
CA ALA A 44 8.77 10.99 -14.49
C ALA A 44 7.60 10.98 -15.47
N PRO A 45 6.38 11.33 -15.06
CA PRO A 45 5.26 11.50 -15.98
C PRO A 45 5.68 12.45 -17.11
N THR A 46 5.73 11.93 -18.34
CA THR A 46 6.09 12.73 -19.52
C THR A 46 4.86 13.36 -20.18
N GLN A 47 3.66 12.87 -19.83
CA GLN A 47 2.39 13.27 -20.42
C GLN A 47 1.34 13.57 -19.35
N ARG A 48 0.43 14.52 -19.65
CA ARG A 48 -0.69 14.89 -18.77
C ARG A 48 -1.77 13.81 -18.66
N ALA A 49 -1.88 12.94 -19.65
CA ALA A 49 -2.77 11.79 -19.66
C ALA A 49 -2.05 10.62 -20.33
N PRO A 50 -2.18 9.38 -19.81
CA PRO A 50 -1.52 8.23 -20.42
C PRO A 50 -2.23 7.77 -21.70
N GLU A 51 -1.43 7.41 -22.71
CA GLU A 51 -1.91 6.92 -23.99
C GLU A 51 -1.55 5.45 -24.24
N SER A 52 -0.45 4.97 -23.66
CA SER A 52 -0.03 3.57 -23.71
C SER A 52 -0.01 2.89 -22.33
N PRO A 53 0.02 1.54 -22.27
CA PRO A 53 0.18 0.80 -21.02
C PRO A 53 1.41 1.23 -20.21
N ARG A 54 2.53 1.50 -20.89
CA ARG A 54 3.76 1.97 -20.25
C ARG A 54 3.60 3.39 -19.70
N ASP A 55 2.95 4.27 -20.45
CA ASP A 55 2.69 5.64 -19.99
C ASP A 55 1.82 5.65 -18.73
N ALA A 56 0.84 4.74 -18.63
CA ALA A 56 0.00 4.64 -17.44
C ALA A 56 0.84 4.28 -16.19
N VAL A 57 1.72 3.29 -16.30
CA VAL A 57 2.63 2.90 -15.20
C VAL A 57 3.56 4.04 -14.79
N GLU A 58 4.07 4.81 -15.76
CA GLU A 58 4.92 5.99 -15.51
C GLU A 58 4.13 7.14 -14.88
N HIS A 59 2.93 7.43 -15.40
CA HIS A 59 2.07 8.52 -14.96
C HIS A 59 1.57 8.31 -13.52
N PHE A 60 1.16 7.08 -13.17
CA PHE A 60 0.77 6.72 -11.81
C PHE A 60 1.95 6.27 -10.94
N GLN A 61 3.16 6.27 -11.49
CA GLN A 61 4.41 6.03 -10.78
C GLN A 61 4.38 4.76 -9.91
N CYS A 62 3.86 3.64 -10.46
CA CYS A 62 3.71 2.39 -9.71
C CYS A 62 5.04 1.90 -9.13
N ASN A 63 6.15 2.23 -9.80
CA ASN A 63 7.53 1.91 -9.43
C ASN A 63 8.06 2.66 -8.17
N ARG A 64 7.32 3.62 -7.62
CA ARG A 64 7.66 4.28 -6.34
C ARG A 64 7.41 3.37 -5.14
N CYS A 65 6.50 2.40 -5.30
CA CYS A 65 6.13 1.45 -4.26
C CYS A 65 6.40 0.01 -4.68
N HIS A 66 6.23 -0.34 -5.95
CA HIS A 66 6.36 -1.70 -6.43
C HIS A 66 7.64 -1.91 -7.24
N VAL A 67 8.10 -3.16 -7.26
CA VAL A 67 8.94 -3.67 -8.35
C VAL A 67 8.02 -3.87 -9.56
N VAL A 68 8.39 -3.32 -10.71
CA VAL A 68 7.56 -3.27 -11.92
C VAL A 68 8.29 -3.92 -13.09
N PRO A 69 8.02 -5.21 -13.36
CA PRO A 69 8.75 -5.98 -14.36
C PRO A 69 8.79 -5.29 -15.73
N GLY A 70 9.98 -5.26 -16.32
CA GLY A 70 10.20 -4.61 -17.62
C GLY A 70 10.56 -3.13 -17.52
N ILE A 71 10.65 -2.59 -16.29
CA ILE A 71 11.02 -1.20 -16.03
C ILE A 71 12.23 -1.11 -15.08
N GLU A 72 12.80 -2.21 -14.59
CA GLU A 72 14.08 -2.21 -13.87
C GLU A 72 15.28 -2.13 -14.84
N PRO A 73 16.38 -1.41 -14.52
CA PRO A 73 16.65 -0.61 -13.33
C PRO A 73 16.23 0.87 -13.48
N THR A 74 15.33 1.21 -14.41
CA THR A 74 14.76 2.57 -14.54
C THR A 74 13.74 2.89 -13.44
N SER A 75 13.85 2.25 -12.27
CA SER A 75 12.98 2.49 -11.13
C SER A 75 13.19 3.89 -10.55
N ALA A 76 12.21 4.37 -9.78
CA ALA A 76 12.22 5.69 -9.17
C ALA A 76 13.51 5.94 -8.37
N ARG A 77 13.93 7.20 -8.20
CA ARG A 77 15.11 7.52 -7.37
C ARG A 77 14.92 6.93 -5.98
N MET A 78 16.00 6.57 -5.29
CA MET A 78 15.91 6.06 -3.91
C MET A 78 15.11 7.00 -2.99
N SER A 79 15.25 8.32 -3.18
CA SER A 79 14.50 9.34 -2.44
C SER A 79 12.99 9.32 -2.71
N GLU A 80 12.56 8.73 -3.83
CA GLU A 80 11.18 8.64 -4.31
C GLU A 80 10.60 7.21 -4.18
N ASN A 81 11.46 6.23 -3.88
CA ASN A 81 11.12 4.82 -3.76
C ASN A 81 11.02 4.40 -2.29
N CYS A 82 9.80 4.49 -1.76
CA CYS A 82 9.52 4.28 -0.33
C CYS A 82 9.98 2.88 0.13
N VAL A 83 9.62 1.84 -0.62
CA VAL A 83 9.84 0.45 -0.21
C VAL A 83 11.32 0.08 -0.29
N THR A 84 12.00 0.49 -1.36
CA THR A 84 13.43 0.18 -1.51
C THR A 84 14.24 0.89 -0.44
N CYS A 85 13.91 2.14 -0.11
CA CYS A 85 14.53 2.86 0.99
C CYS A 85 14.28 2.16 2.35
N HIS A 86 13.03 1.78 2.63
CA HIS A 86 12.69 1.06 3.87
C HIS A 86 13.41 -0.29 3.99
N GLN A 87 13.54 -1.03 2.88
CA GLN A 87 14.31 -2.28 2.81
C GLN A 87 15.81 -2.03 3.05
N ALA A 88 16.38 -0.98 2.45
CA ALA A 88 17.78 -0.62 2.64
C ALA A 88 18.08 -0.23 4.09
N ILE A 89 17.19 0.52 4.75
CA ILE A 89 17.30 0.84 6.20
C ILE A 89 17.23 -0.45 7.02
N SER A 90 16.21 -1.29 6.78
CA SER A 90 16.00 -2.54 7.54
C SER A 90 17.17 -3.51 7.38
N ALA A 91 17.80 -3.53 6.20
CA ALA A 91 18.97 -4.35 5.91
C ALA A 91 20.31 -3.70 6.33
N GLY A 92 20.28 -2.48 6.90
CA GLY A 92 21.49 -1.75 7.30
C GLY A 92 22.40 -1.32 6.14
N ARG A 93 21.88 -1.26 4.92
CA ARG A 93 22.67 -1.00 3.68
C ARG A 93 22.88 0.48 3.37
N LEU A 94 22.49 1.38 4.27
CA LEU A 94 22.64 2.83 4.11
C LEU A 94 23.82 3.44 4.89
N ASP A 95 24.61 2.59 5.55
CA ASP A 95 25.73 2.94 6.42
C ASP A 95 26.87 3.71 5.72
N LEU A 96 27.00 3.57 4.40
CA LEU A 96 27.93 4.36 3.58
C LEU A 96 27.52 5.83 3.42
N TRP A 97 26.23 6.14 3.56
CA TRP A 97 25.69 7.49 3.33
C TRP A 97 25.17 8.18 4.60
N TYR A 98 24.80 7.41 5.63
CA TYR A 98 24.18 7.90 6.85
C TYR A 98 24.85 7.35 8.11
N GLN A 99 24.73 8.08 9.22
CA GLN A 99 25.32 7.61 10.48
C GLN A 99 24.53 6.41 11.01
N LYS A 100 25.23 5.40 11.53
CA LYS A 100 24.60 4.18 12.08
C LYS A 100 23.53 4.47 13.14
N ALA A 101 23.75 5.47 14.00
CA ALA A 101 22.78 5.88 15.01
C ALA A 101 21.49 6.46 14.41
N GLU A 102 21.58 7.16 13.29
CA GLU A 102 20.41 7.69 12.57
C GLU A 102 19.62 6.56 11.90
N ILE A 103 20.33 5.63 11.24
CA ILE A 103 19.71 4.44 10.62
C ILE A 103 19.00 3.60 11.67
N GLN A 104 19.63 3.37 12.83
CA GLN A 104 19.03 2.63 13.94
C GLN A 104 17.75 3.30 14.44
N LYS A 105 17.77 4.62 14.64
CA LYS A 105 16.59 5.39 15.02
C LYS A 105 15.46 5.26 13.99
N TRP A 106 15.77 5.28 12.70
CA TRP A 106 14.75 5.07 11.66
C TRP A 106 14.20 3.65 11.71
N ASN A 107 15.07 2.66 11.81
CA ASN A 107 14.70 1.24 11.84
C ASN A 107 13.72 0.90 12.99
N GLU A 108 13.90 1.51 14.16
CA GLU A 108 12.99 1.37 15.31
C GLU A 108 11.54 1.84 15.03
N HIS A 109 11.36 2.70 14.03
CA HIS A 109 10.05 3.26 13.65
C HIS A 109 9.55 2.75 12.28
N LEU A 110 10.31 1.88 11.60
CA LEU A 110 9.91 1.29 10.32
C LEU A 110 9.00 0.07 10.53
N THR A 111 7.72 0.32 10.72
CA THR A 111 6.71 -0.73 10.94
C THR A 111 5.95 -1.14 9.68
N HIS A 112 6.09 -0.38 8.57
CA HIS A 112 5.28 -0.53 7.36
C HIS A 112 6.07 -0.32 6.06
N LEU A 113 5.45 -0.70 4.92
CA LEU A 113 5.99 -0.52 3.57
C LEU A 113 7.41 -1.10 3.35
N VAL A 114 7.78 -2.13 4.11
CA VAL A 114 9.01 -2.90 3.90
C VAL A 114 8.89 -3.91 2.75
N ARG A 115 7.66 -4.25 2.35
CA ARG A 115 7.35 -5.02 1.16
C ARG A 115 6.08 -4.48 0.50
N THR A 116 5.90 -4.78 -0.77
CA THR A 116 4.68 -4.51 -1.53
C THR A 116 4.33 -5.75 -2.36
N PRO A 117 3.08 -5.86 -2.84
CA PRO A 117 2.71 -6.93 -3.75
C PRO A 117 3.62 -6.97 -4.98
N ASP A 118 4.12 -8.15 -5.32
CA ASP A 118 4.70 -8.41 -6.64
C ASP A 118 3.64 -8.17 -7.72
N LEU A 119 4.03 -7.42 -8.75
CA LEU A 119 3.16 -7.12 -9.89
C LEU A 119 3.38 -8.06 -11.08
N GLY A 120 4.49 -8.82 -11.11
CA GLY A 120 4.82 -9.70 -12.23
C GLY A 120 3.93 -10.94 -12.36
N SER A 121 3.39 -11.41 -11.23
CA SER A 121 2.51 -12.58 -11.18
C SER A 121 1.02 -12.24 -11.16
N LEU A 122 0.64 -10.97 -11.38
CA LEU A 122 -0.77 -10.55 -11.28
C LEU A 122 -1.70 -11.32 -12.22
N GLY A 123 -1.31 -11.54 -13.48
CA GLY A 123 -2.14 -12.25 -14.47
C GLY A 123 -2.52 -13.69 -14.05
N GLN A 124 -1.76 -14.28 -13.12
CA GLN A 124 -2.02 -15.62 -12.58
C GLN A 124 -2.82 -15.61 -11.27
N ARG A 125 -3.06 -14.42 -10.67
CA ARG A 125 -3.59 -14.28 -9.31
C ARG A 125 -4.80 -13.38 -9.19
N VAL A 126 -5.21 -12.68 -10.24
CA VAL A 126 -6.37 -11.80 -10.24
C VAL A 126 -7.13 -11.83 -11.57
N LYS A 127 -8.45 -11.67 -11.51
CA LYS A 127 -9.28 -11.38 -12.69
C LYS A 127 -9.00 -9.97 -13.18
N ARG A 128 -9.12 -9.75 -14.50
CA ARG A 128 -8.97 -8.44 -15.11
C ARG A 128 -10.05 -7.47 -14.61
N GLY A 129 -11.33 -7.83 -14.69
CA GLY A 129 -12.42 -6.99 -14.20
C GLY A 129 -12.33 -6.65 -12.71
N TRP A 130 -11.76 -7.55 -11.91
CA TRP A 130 -11.47 -7.26 -10.50
C TRP A 130 -10.37 -6.20 -10.37
N LEU A 131 -9.26 -6.35 -11.11
CA LEU A 131 -8.15 -5.40 -11.04
C LEU A 131 -8.56 -4.00 -11.50
N THR A 132 -9.28 -3.91 -12.61
CA THR A 132 -9.66 -2.61 -13.19
C THR A 132 -10.66 -1.86 -12.32
N SER A 133 -11.57 -2.59 -11.66
CA SER A 133 -12.45 -2.03 -10.62
C SER A 133 -11.68 -1.64 -9.35
N TRP A 134 -10.81 -2.52 -8.85
CA TRP A 134 -10.05 -2.29 -7.62
C TRP A 134 -9.08 -1.11 -7.74
N LEU A 135 -8.47 -0.88 -8.91
CA LEU A 135 -7.57 0.28 -9.12
C LEU A 135 -8.29 1.63 -8.99
N GLN A 136 -9.58 1.69 -9.33
CA GLN A 136 -10.41 2.90 -9.21
C GLN A 136 -10.90 3.13 -7.77
N ALA A 137 -11.08 2.04 -7.00
CA ALA A 137 -11.55 2.07 -5.63
C ALA A 137 -10.78 1.03 -4.78
N PRO A 138 -9.49 1.28 -4.49
CA PRO A 138 -8.67 0.31 -3.78
C PRO A 138 -9.20 0.12 -2.36
N HIS A 139 -9.38 -1.13 -1.99
CA HIS A 139 -9.80 -1.56 -0.66
C HIS A 139 -8.85 -2.63 -0.12
N VAL A 140 -9.00 -2.92 1.17
CA VAL A 140 -8.14 -3.84 1.92
C VAL A 140 -8.20 -5.25 1.32
N VAL A 141 -7.07 -5.75 0.84
CA VAL A 141 -6.90 -7.16 0.43
C VAL A 141 -6.26 -7.99 1.54
N ARG A 142 -5.36 -7.38 2.32
CA ARG A 142 -4.60 -8.00 3.39
C ARG A 142 -4.85 -7.24 4.70
N PRO A 143 -5.86 -7.64 5.49
CA PRO A 143 -6.30 -6.90 6.66
C PRO A 143 -5.17 -6.62 7.66
N LEU A 144 -4.28 -7.58 7.85
CA LEU A 144 -3.23 -7.54 8.87
C LEU A 144 -1.93 -6.89 8.38
N TYR A 145 -1.88 -6.37 7.15
CA TYR A 145 -0.67 -5.73 6.62
C TYR A 145 -0.48 -4.29 7.11
N GLY A 146 -1.56 -3.64 7.57
CA GLY A 146 -1.57 -2.25 8.02
C GLY A 146 -1.50 -1.23 6.89
N ALA A 147 -0.67 -1.44 5.87
CA ALA A 147 -0.61 -0.58 4.68
C ALA A 147 -1.46 -1.14 3.52
N THR A 148 -2.23 -0.27 2.87
CA THR A 148 -3.07 -0.53 1.70
C THR A 148 -2.59 0.31 0.53
N MET A 149 -3.07 -0.04 -0.67
CA MET A 149 -2.83 0.79 -1.84
C MET A 149 -3.46 2.17 -1.64
N PRO A 150 -2.73 3.27 -1.90
CA PRO A 150 -3.33 4.60 -1.85
C PRO A 150 -4.36 4.74 -2.97
N ARG A 151 -5.39 5.55 -2.72
CA ARG A 151 -6.30 5.97 -3.77
C ARG A 151 -5.57 6.94 -4.70
N MET A 152 -5.46 6.55 -5.96
CA MET A 152 -4.83 7.33 -7.02
C MET A 152 -5.91 7.86 -7.97
N LYS A 153 -5.57 8.84 -8.82
CA LYS A 153 -6.51 9.40 -9.80
C LYS A 153 -6.62 8.52 -11.06
N ILE A 154 -6.84 7.22 -10.88
CA ILE A 154 -6.96 6.26 -11.98
C ILE A 154 -8.40 6.24 -12.47
N GLY A 155 -8.61 6.62 -13.74
CA GLY A 155 -9.90 6.46 -14.41
C GLY A 155 -10.08 5.08 -15.05
N PRO A 156 -11.28 4.75 -15.58
CA PRO A 156 -11.54 3.47 -16.23
C PRO A 156 -10.56 3.14 -17.36
N LYS A 157 -10.28 4.10 -18.26
CA LYS A 157 -9.32 3.92 -19.36
C LYS A 157 -7.92 3.57 -18.83
N ASP A 158 -7.49 4.30 -17.81
CA ASP A 158 -6.17 4.14 -17.22
C ASP A 158 -6.02 2.78 -16.51
N ALA A 159 -7.09 2.32 -15.86
CA ALA A 159 -7.13 1.01 -15.24
C ALA A 159 -6.96 -0.13 -16.26
N GLU A 160 -7.59 -0.01 -17.44
CA GLU A 160 -7.40 -0.96 -18.54
C GLU A 160 -5.96 -0.94 -19.07
N LEU A 161 -5.36 0.25 -19.27
CA LEU A 161 -3.96 0.38 -19.67
C LEU A 161 -3.00 -0.28 -18.67
N LEU A 162 -3.25 -0.12 -17.37
CA LEU A 162 -2.47 -0.79 -16.32
C LEU A 162 -2.66 -2.31 -16.36
N ALA A 163 -3.89 -2.79 -16.55
CA ALA A 163 -4.16 -4.23 -16.68
C ALA A 163 -3.46 -4.84 -17.91
N ASP A 164 -3.41 -4.11 -19.03
CA ASP A 164 -2.65 -4.51 -20.22
C ASP A 164 -1.15 -4.58 -19.97
N PHE A 165 -0.60 -3.58 -19.28
CA PHE A 165 0.83 -3.56 -18.95
C PHE A 165 1.22 -4.80 -18.14
N PHE A 166 0.43 -5.14 -17.13
CA PHE A 166 0.66 -6.31 -16.27
C PHE A 166 0.16 -7.63 -16.88
N GLN A 167 -0.27 -7.61 -18.14
CA GLN A 167 -0.77 -8.77 -18.87
C GLN A 167 -1.88 -9.52 -18.13
N VAL A 168 -2.74 -8.77 -17.44
CA VAL A 168 -3.88 -9.33 -16.72
C VAL A 168 -5.04 -9.50 -17.69
N THR A 169 -5.18 -10.73 -18.17
CA THR A 169 -6.20 -11.12 -19.15
C THR A 169 -7.19 -12.14 -18.59
N GLY A 170 -6.89 -12.73 -17.43
CA GLY A 170 -7.71 -13.77 -16.83
C GLY A 170 -9.10 -13.25 -16.48
N GLU A 171 -10.12 -13.99 -16.87
CA GLU A 171 -11.51 -13.77 -16.50
C GLU A 171 -12.14 -15.07 -16.01
N GLU A 172 -13.36 -14.98 -15.49
CA GLU A 172 -14.12 -16.20 -15.18
C GLU A 172 -14.53 -16.92 -16.47
N SER A 173 -14.26 -18.22 -16.55
CA SER A 173 -14.65 -19.06 -17.69
C SER A 173 -16.14 -19.44 -17.72
N GLY A 174 -16.88 -19.11 -16.65
CA GLY A 174 -18.26 -19.59 -16.42
C GLY A 174 -18.33 -21.03 -15.90
N GLU A 175 -17.20 -21.73 -15.79
CA GLU A 175 -17.13 -23.08 -15.22
C GLU A 175 -17.47 -23.05 -13.71
N PRO A 176 -18.44 -23.84 -13.24
CA PRO A 176 -18.70 -23.98 -11.82
C PRO A 176 -17.62 -24.84 -11.15
N ALA A 177 -17.29 -24.53 -9.90
CA ALA A 177 -16.51 -25.44 -9.07
C ALA A 177 -17.30 -26.73 -8.80
N ARG A 178 -16.67 -27.90 -8.89
CA ARG A 178 -17.35 -29.22 -8.85
C ARG A 178 -16.91 -30.12 -7.68
N GLY A 179 -16.09 -29.61 -6.76
CA GLY A 179 -15.72 -30.33 -5.54
C GLY A 179 -16.81 -30.32 -4.46
N ASP A 180 -16.61 -31.12 -3.42
CA ASP A 180 -17.43 -31.18 -2.22
C ASP A 180 -17.00 -30.10 -1.22
N ALA A 181 -17.89 -29.13 -0.96
CA ALA A 181 -17.61 -28.02 -0.05
C ALA A 181 -17.43 -28.45 1.42
N ALA A 182 -18.10 -29.51 1.87
CA ALA A 182 -17.95 -30.01 3.23
C ALA A 182 -16.58 -30.66 3.41
N ALA A 183 -16.12 -31.43 2.42
CA ALA A 183 -14.75 -31.94 2.38
C ALA A 183 -13.73 -30.80 2.32
N GLY A 184 -13.99 -29.76 1.51
CA GLY A 184 -13.16 -28.55 1.43
C GLY A 184 -13.05 -27.80 2.77
N ARG A 185 -14.15 -27.71 3.53
CA ARG A 185 -14.15 -27.16 4.89
C ARG A 185 -13.28 -27.99 5.84
N ALA A 186 -13.43 -29.30 5.81
CA ALA A 186 -12.62 -30.20 6.63
C ALA A 186 -11.12 -30.07 6.31
N LEU A 187 -10.75 -29.89 5.03
CA LEU A 187 -9.38 -29.60 4.62
C LEU A 187 -8.88 -28.25 5.14
N TYR A 188 -9.71 -27.20 5.06
CA TYR A 188 -9.37 -25.88 5.56
C TYR A 188 -9.05 -25.89 7.06
N GLU A 189 -9.87 -26.61 7.84
CA GLU A 189 -9.68 -26.78 9.29
C GLU A 189 -8.46 -27.65 9.59
N LYS A 190 -8.34 -28.82 8.94
CA LYS A 190 -7.22 -29.76 9.12
C LYS A 190 -5.86 -29.12 8.85
N ASN A 191 -5.77 -28.26 7.84
CA ASN A 191 -4.54 -27.56 7.46
C ASN A 191 -4.37 -26.21 8.15
N ALA A 192 -5.21 -25.91 9.15
CA ALA A 192 -5.18 -24.70 9.96
C ALA A 192 -5.09 -23.41 9.12
N CYS A 193 -5.82 -23.34 8.01
CA CYS A 193 -5.75 -22.20 7.08
C CYS A 193 -6.12 -20.88 7.76
N ALA A 194 -7.01 -20.93 8.76
CA ALA A 194 -7.43 -19.79 9.60
C ALA A 194 -6.31 -19.23 10.51
N SER A 195 -5.19 -19.96 10.70
CA SER A 195 -4.03 -19.46 11.45
C SER A 195 -3.39 -18.24 10.78
N CYS A 196 -3.51 -18.14 9.45
CA CYS A 196 -3.01 -17.05 8.64
C CYS A 196 -4.14 -16.27 7.94
N HIS A 197 -5.11 -16.97 7.35
CA HIS A 197 -6.13 -16.34 6.51
C HIS A 197 -7.39 -15.96 7.27
N TYR A 198 -7.89 -14.76 6.97
CA TYR A 198 -9.23 -14.35 7.36
C TYR A 198 -10.28 -14.85 6.35
N ARG A 199 -11.45 -15.27 6.81
CA ARG A 199 -12.59 -15.61 5.94
C ARG A 199 -13.93 -15.05 6.44
N GLY A 200 -13.95 -14.20 7.47
CA GLY A 200 -15.19 -13.62 8.01
C GLY A 200 -15.93 -14.46 9.05
N ASP A 201 -15.42 -15.67 9.33
CA ASP A 201 -15.81 -16.56 10.42
C ASP A 201 -15.12 -16.21 11.75
N SER A 202 -13.98 -15.54 11.70
CA SER A 202 -13.43 -14.76 12.82
C SER A 202 -13.82 -13.30 12.64
N PRO A 203 -13.99 -12.47 13.68
CA PRO A 203 -14.15 -11.02 13.54
C PRO A 203 -12.78 -10.32 13.37
N LEU A 204 -12.66 -9.38 12.42
CA LEU A 204 -11.58 -8.37 12.41
C LEU A 204 -12.01 -7.24 13.37
N GLU A 205 -12.00 -7.53 14.65
CA GLU A 205 -12.76 -6.77 15.66
C GLU A 205 -12.34 -5.30 15.80
N SER A 206 -11.17 -4.88 15.29
CA SER A 206 -10.97 -3.54 14.69
C SER A 206 -9.52 -3.35 14.26
N LEU A 207 -9.28 -3.28 12.96
CA LEU A 207 -7.97 -2.93 12.41
C LEU A 207 -7.73 -1.43 12.56
N ARG A 208 -7.40 -1.00 13.77
CA ARG A 208 -7.01 0.38 14.05
C ARG A 208 -5.53 0.55 13.79
N TYR A 209 -5.10 1.77 13.48
CA TYR A 209 -3.67 2.05 13.40
C TYR A 209 -2.98 1.66 14.71
N GLY A 210 -1.83 1.00 14.64
CA GLY A 210 -1.08 0.55 15.81
C GLY A 210 -1.64 -0.69 16.50
N ALA A 211 -2.64 -1.36 15.89
CA ALA A 211 -3.14 -2.63 16.39
C ALA A 211 -2.01 -3.68 16.45
N PRO A 212 -1.86 -4.42 17.56
CA PRO A 212 -0.76 -5.38 17.75
C PRO A 212 -0.73 -6.49 16.69
N GLU A 213 -1.86 -6.76 16.04
CA GLU A 213 -2.01 -7.71 14.95
C GLU A 213 -1.13 -7.34 13.73
N PHE A 214 -0.78 -6.06 13.55
CA PHE A 214 0.18 -5.60 12.53
C PHE A 214 1.63 -5.96 12.84
N LEU A 215 1.93 -6.41 14.05
CA LEU A 215 3.24 -6.91 14.47
C LEU A 215 3.29 -8.45 14.48
N GLY A 216 2.22 -9.12 14.05
CA GLY A 216 2.16 -10.57 13.96
C GLY A 216 3.13 -11.19 12.95
N PRO A 217 3.23 -12.53 12.91
CA PRO A 217 4.08 -13.24 11.95
C PRO A 217 3.84 -12.79 10.51
N SER A 218 4.91 -12.68 9.72
CA SER A 218 4.85 -12.18 8.33
C SER A 218 3.84 -12.95 7.49
N ALA A 219 3.84 -14.30 7.56
CA ALA A 219 2.87 -15.15 6.86
C ALA A 219 1.41 -14.75 7.12
N ARG A 220 1.04 -14.49 8.38
CA ARG A 220 -0.31 -14.06 8.77
C ARG A 220 -0.63 -12.65 8.29
N ARG A 221 0.34 -11.73 8.36
CA ARG A 221 0.18 -10.35 7.86
C ARG A 221 0.04 -10.27 6.34
N ARG A 222 0.70 -11.17 5.62
CA ARG A 222 0.70 -11.23 4.15
C ARG A 222 -0.46 -12.05 3.57
N ALA A 223 -1.18 -12.77 4.41
CA ALA A 223 -2.33 -13.56 3.99
C ALA A 223 -3.50 -12.66 3.54
N PRO A 224 -4.06 -12.87 2.33
CA PRO A 224 -5.25 -12.17 1.89
C PRO A 224 -6.50 -12.63 2.65
N ASP A 225 -7.48 -11.73 2.70
CA ASP A 225 -8.86 -12.04 3.08
C ASP A 225 -9.51 -12.95 2.03
N LEU A 226 -9.92 -14.14 2.46
CA LEU A 226 -10.51 -15.16 1.61
C LEU A 226 -11.99 -14.91 1.30
N ARG A 227 -12.68 -13.98 1.98
CA ARG A 227 -14.07 -13.58 1.63
C ARG A 227 -14.19 -13.14 0.17
N HIS A 228 -13.13 -12.56 -0.35
CA HIS A 228 -13.11 -11.97 -1.69
C HIS A 228 -12.48 -12.90 -2.74
N VAL A 229 -12.18 -14.15 -2.42
CA VAL A 229 -11.49 -15.06 -3.37
C VAL A 229 -12.30 -15.27 -4.65
N ARG A 230 -13.63 -15.41 -4.55
CA ARG A 230 -14.53 -15.60 -5.71
C ARG A 230 -14.54 -14.38 -6.63
N SER A 231 -14.56 -13.16 -6.09
CA SER A 231 -14.53 -11.95 -6.89
C SER A 231 -13.13 -11.66 -7.43
N ARG A 232 -12.08 -11.99 -6.68
CA ARG A 232 -10.68 -11.67 -7.00
C ARG A 232 -10.04 -12.62 -8.00
N MET A 233 -10.26 -13.93 -7.88
CA MET A 233 -9.57 -14.97 -8.67
C MET A 233 -10.55 -15.77 -9.51
N SER A 234 -10.19 -16.08 -10.75
CA SER A 234 -10.92 -17.09 -11.53
C SER A 234 -10.76 -18.47 -10.88
N LEU A 235 -11.63 -19.41 -11.24
CA LEU A 235 -11.51 -20.78 -10.73
C LEU A 235 -10.17 -21.42 -11.12
N SER A 236 -9.71 -21.21 -12.35
CA SER A 236 -8.42 -21.74 -12.82
C SER A 236 -7.22 -21.14 -12.07
N GLN A 237 -7.24 -19.83 -11.81
CA GLN A 237 -6.20 -19.16 -11.01
C GLN A 237 -6.17 -19.70 -9.58
N LEU A 238 -7.34 -19.92 -8.95
CA LEU A 238 -7.42 -20.47 -7.60
C LEU A 238 -6.86 -21.90 -7.54
N ARG A 239 -7.23 -22.76 -8.50
CA ARG A 239 -6.69 -24.12 -8.60
C ARG A 239 -5.17 -24.11 -8.72
N GLY A 240 -4.62 -23.32 -9.64
CA GLY A 240 -3.17 -23.19 -9.81
C GLY A 240 -2.46 -22.75 -8.53
N TRP A 241 -3.05 -21.78 -7.81
CA TRP A 241 -2.52 -21.31 -6.53
C TRP A 241 -2.55 -22.37 -5.42
N LEU A 242 -3.59 -23.21 -5.37
CA LEU A 242 -3.68 -24.29 -4.38
C LEU A 242 -2.74 -25.47 -4.67
N VAL A 243 -2.37 -25.68 -5.94
CA VAL A 243 -1.45 -26.75 -6.36
C VAL A 243 -0.01 -26.40 -6.02
N ASP A 244 0.48 -25.22 -6.45
CA ASP A 244 1.84 -24.78 -6.17
C ASP A 244 1.92 -23.25 -6.14
N PRO A 245 1.67 -22.62 -4.97
CA PRO A 245 1.70 -21.17 -4.85
C PRO A 245 3.12 -20.61 -5.10
N SER A 246 4.18 -21.39 -4.84
CA SER A 246 5.56 -20.96 -5.00
C SER A 246 5.99 -20.88 -6.48
N SER A 247 5.41 -21.72 -7.34
CA SER A 247 5.59 -21.59 -8.80
C SER A 247 5.01 -20.28 -9.36
N ILE A 248 3.96 -19.75 -8.73
CA ILE A 248 3.28 -18.51 -9.16
C ILE A 248 3.91 -17.28 -8.51
N LEU A 249 4.19 -17.36 -7.20
CA LEU A 249 4.82 -16.30 -6.42
C LEU A 249 5.97 -16.90 -5.60
N PRO A 250 7.23 -16.86 -6.11
CA PRO A 250 8.37 -17.52 -5.46
C PRO A 250 8.66 -17.09 -4.01
N ASP A 251 8.32 -15.85 -3.62
CA ASP A 251 8.54 -15.33 -2.27
C ASP A 251 7.31 -15.46 -1.34
N THR A 252 6.32 -16.27 -1.74
CA THR A 252 5.14 -16.57 -0.94
C THR A 252 5.53 -17.30 0.35
N GLU A 253 4.88 -16.93 1.45
CA GLU A 253 4.97 -17.65 2.74
C GLU A 253 3.88 -18.71 2.90
N MET A 254 2.96 -18.83 1.93
CA MET A 254 1.97 -19.90 1.93
C MET A 254 2.66 -21.23 1.58
N PRO A 255 2.57 -22.25 2.44
CA PRO A 255 3.21 -23.54 2.16
C PRO A 255 2.52 -24.25 0.99
N THR A 256 3.29 -25.06 0.27
CA THR A 256 2.76 -26.00 -0.71
C THR A 256 2.25 -27.24 0.03
N PHE A 257 0.96 -27.53 -0.13
CA PHE A 257 0.33 -28.71 0.44
C PHE A 257 0.27 -29.83 -0.59
N PRO A 258 0.48 -31.10 -0.21
CA PRO A 258 0.40 -32.24 -1.13
C PRO A 258 -1.07 -32.64 -1.40
N PHE A 259 -1.91 -31.68 -1.81
CA PHE A 259 -3.31 -31.94 -2.12
C PHE A 259 -3.44 -32.78 -3.38
N THR A 260 -4.33 -33.78 -3.32
CA THR A 260 -4.79 -34.50 -4.51
C THR A 260 -5.62 -33.58 -5.40
N PRO A 261 -5.79 -33.91 -6.71
CA PRO A 261 -6.66 -33.13 -7.59
C PRO A 261 -8.09 -32.95 -7.03
N LYS A 262 -8.62 -33.99 -6.37
CA LYS A 262 -9.93 -33.91 -5.72
C LYS A 262 -9.94 -32.92 -4.54
N GLU A 263 -8.93 -32.97 -3.67
CA GLU A 263 -8.85 -32.04 -2.54
C GLU A 263 -8.71 -30.58 -2.99
N VAL A 264 -8.02 -30.32 -4.10
CA VAL A 264 -7.97 -28.99 -4.73
C VAL A 264 -9.37 -28.53 -5.17
N GLU A 265 -10.14 -29.40 -5.82
CA GLU A 265 -11.52 -29.07 -6.20
C GLU A 265 -12.41 -28.83 -4.98
N ASP A 266 -12.34 -29.70 -3.98
CA ASP A 266 -13.14 -29.61 -2.76
C ASP A 266 -12.85 -28.28 -2.03
N LEU A 267 -11.58 -27.93 -1.86
CA LEU A 267 -11.14 -26.68 -1.25
C LEU A 267 -11.51 -25.46 -2.11
N ALA A 268 -11.35 -25.53 -3.44
CA ALA A 268 -11.74 -24.46 -4.35
C ALA A 268 -13.25 -24.19 -4.32
N THR A 269 -14.09 -25.24 -4.26
CA THR A 269 -15.54 -25.10 -4.07
C THR A 269 -15.82 -24.41 -2.74
N PHE A 270 -15.28 -24.92 -1.63
CA PHE A 270 -15.51 -24.36 -0.30
C PHE A 270 -15.10 -22.89 -0.19
N LEU A 271 -13.91 -22.54 -0.69
CA LEU A 271 -13.39 -21.16 -0.63
C LEU A 271 -14.23 -20.19 -1.44
N ARG A 272 -14.89 -20.66 -2.50
CA ARG A 272 -15.71 -19.83 -3.39
C ARG A 272 -17.19 -19.80 -3.01
N GLU A 273 -17.60 -20.52 -1.97
CA GLU A 273 -18.96 -20.42 -1.44
C GLU A 273 -19.27 -18.96 -1.09
N PRO A 274 -20.46 -18.45 -1.48
CA PRO A 274 -20.90 -17.15 -1.00
C PRO A 274 -20.98 -17.21 0.53
N LEU A 275 -20.27 -16.30 1.17
CA LEU A 275 -20.45 -16.09 2.59
C LEU A 275 -21.69 -15.23 2.79
N PRO A 276 -22.41 -15.39 3.92
CA PRO A 276 -23.48 -14.49 4.27
C PRO A 276 -22.94 -13.05 4.21
N GLU A 277 -23.67 -12.16 3.54
CA GLU A 277 -23.43 -10.74 3.70
C GLU A 277 -23.71 -10.41 5.16
N VAL A 278 -22.64 -10.31 5.96
CA VAL A 278 -22.75 -9.66 7.27
C VAL A 278 -22.97 -8.20 6.93
N ALA A 279 -24.23 -7.77 7.01
CA ALA A 279 -24.57 -6.36 6.88
C ALA A 279 -23.69 -5.60 7.88
N SER A 280 -22.69 -4.87 7.37
CA SER A 280 -21.95 -3.94 8.20
C SER A 280 -22.96 -2.93 8.68
N GLU A 281 -23.23 -2.89 9.99
CA GLU A 281 -24.05 -1.81 10.53
C GLU A 281 -23.40 -0.48 10.10
N PRO A 282 -24.13 0.38 9.38
CA PRO A 282 -23.59 1.65 8.95
C PRO A 282 -23.12 2.38 10.20
N ARG A 283 -21.83 2.75 10.24
CA ARG A 283 -21.33 3.50 11.37
C ARG A 283 -22.18 4.75 11.53
N PRO A 284 -22.67 5.06 12.75
CA PRO A 284 -23.44 6.27 12.97
C PRO A 284 -22.64 7.48 12.47
N PRO A 285 -23.28 8.51 11.90
CA PRO A 285 -22.60 9.71 11.46
C PRO A 285 -21.74 10.28 12.58
N TYR A 286 -20.42 10.17 12.43
CA TYR A 286 -19.49 10.71 13.41
C TYR A 286 -19.41 12.23 13.27
N ARG A 287 -19.51 12.92 14.41
CA ARG A 287 -19.29 14.35 14.55
C ARG A 287 -18.25 14.56 15.66
N PRO A 288 -17.19 15.34 15.42
CA PRO A 288 -16.17 15.58 16.42
C PRO A 288 -16.74 16.20 17.70
N ARG A 289 -16.27 15.73 18.85
CA ARG A 289 -16.60 16.27 20.17
C ARG A 289 -15.53 17.27 20.60
N MET A 290 -15.96 18.38 21.21
CA MET A 290 -15.06 19.40 21.71
C MET A 290 -14.52 19.02 23.09
N LEU A 291 -13.20 19.04 23.25
CA LEU A 291 -12.55 18.79 24.54
C LEU A 291 -12.70 20.03 25.45
N GLN A 292 -12.81 19.79 26.76
CA GLN A 292 -12.94 20.84 27.79
C GLN A 292 -11.58 21.40 28.24
N ARG A 293 -10.54 21.28 27.40
CA ARG A 293 -9.17 21.73 27.67
C ARG A 293 -8.56 22.35 26.43
N GLU A 294 -7.52 23.14 26.62
CA GLU A 294 -6.69 23.61 25.52
C GLU A 294 -5.94 22.44 24.85
N VAL A 295 -5.82 22.54 23.54
CA VAL A 295 -5.06 21.63 22.70
C VAL A 295 -4.06 22.47 21.93
N HIS A 296 -2.78 22.09 21.95
CA HIS A 296 -1.70 22.83 21.30
C HIS A 296 -1.09 22.04 20.14
N TYR A 297 -0.38 22.72 19.25
CA TYR A 297 0.12 22.12 18.03
C TYR A 297 1.06 20.93 18.23
N PRO A 298 1.97 20.87 19.23
CA PRO A 298 2.81 19.69 19.47
C PRO A 298 2.02 18.39 19.63
N GLU A 299 0.86 18.46 20.29
CA GLU A 299 -0.02 17.30 20.48
C GLU A 299 -0.66 16.89 19.15
N VAL A 300 -1.20 17.86 18.40
CA VAL A 300 -1.80 17.67 17.07
C VAL A 300 -0.80 17.12 16.07
N ALA A 301 0.41 17.68 16.04
CA ALA A 301 1.51 17.27 15.18
C ALA A 301 1.91 15.82 15.49
N GLN A 302 1.99 15.44 16.77
CA GLN A 302 2.26 14.07 17.16
C GLN A 302 1.19 13.11 16.64
N LYS A 303 -0.10 13.46 16.74
CA LYS A 303 -1.19 12.63 16.23
C LYS A 303 -1.16 12.52 14.72
N LEU A 304 -1.13 13.65 14.00
CA LEU A 304 -1.10 13.63 12.54
C LEU A 304 0.14 12.93 11.98
N SER A 305 1.34 13.26 12.47
CA SER A 305 2.61 12.77 11.89
C SER A 305 2.83 11.27 12.08
N ARG A 306 2.36 10.66 13.18
CA ARG A 306 2.47 9.21 13.38
C ARG A 306 1.72 8.43 12.31
N HIS A 307 0.59 8.97 11.86
CA HIS A 307 -0.22 8.34 10.83
C HIS A 307 0.23 8.69 9.42
N LEU A 308 1.24 9.54 9.21
CA LEU A 308 1.71 9.93 7.89
C LEU A 308 2.96 9.17 7.50
N CYS A 309 3.04 8.74 6.23
CA CYS A 309 4.33 8.46 5.63
C CYS A 309 5.13 9.76 5.62
N PHE A 310 6.31 9.72 6.25
CA PHE A 310 7.18 10.87 6.42
C PHE A 310 7.57 11.61 5.13
N HIS A 311 7.45 10.97 3.98
CA HIS A 311 7.75 11.54 2.65
C HIS A 311 6.52 11.82 1.78
N CYS A 312 5.29 11.54 2.24
CA CYS A 312 4.11 11.77 1.38
C CYS A 312 3.51 13.18 1.52
N HIS A 313 3.46 13.75 2.73
CA HIS A 313 2.81 15.05 3.02
C HIS A 313 3.68 15.93 3.93
N SER A 314 4.99 15.88 3.71
CA SER A 314 5.99 16.50 4.58
C SER A 314 6.23 17.99 4.27
N ASP A 315 7.17 18.62 4.97
CA ASP A 315 7.51 20.02 4.76
C ASP A 315 8.24 20.27 3.42
N MET A 316 8.11 21.49 2.89
CA MET A 316 8.71 21.91 1.61
C MET A 316 10.23 22.13 1.68
N THR A 317 10.82 22.12 2.87
CA THR A 317 12.25 22.40 3.09
C THR A 317 13.09 21.15 3.09
N ARG A 318 12.46 19.98 3.04
CA ARG A 318 13.12 18.68 3.05
C ARG A 318 13.83 18.38 1.72
N PRO A 319 15.10 17.91 1.80
CA PRO A 319 15.77 17.35 0.64
C PRO A 319 15.10 16.04 0.17
N GLY A 320 15.04 15.84 -1.14
CA GLY A 320 14.49 14.63 -1.75
C GLY A 320 13.06 14.80 -2.21
N ASP A 321 12.28 13.72 -2.13
CA ASP A 321 10.90 13.71 -2.55
C ASP A 321 10.00 14.36 -1.50
N GLN A 322 9.22 15.34 -1.93
CA GLN A 322 8.29 16.08 -1.08
C GLN A 322 6.88 15.46 -1.07
N GLY A 323 6.65 14.46 -1.92
CA GLY A 323 5.52 13.56 -1.85
C GLY A 323 4.30 13.95 -2.69
N PRO A 324 3.42 12.96 -2.96
CA PRO A 324 2.14 13.16 -3.62
C PRO A 324 1.21 14.03 -2.76
N GLY A 325 0.97 15.26 -3.21
CA GLY A 325 0.18 16.29 -2.52
C GLY A 325 0.92 17.61 -2.38
N ASN A 326 2.23 17.57 -2.12
CA ASN A 326 3.06 18.77 -2.18
C ASN A 326 3.47 19.06 -3.64
N THR A 327 4.33 18.20 -4.19
CA THR A 327 4.88 18.33 -5.54
C THR A 327 4.09 17.58 -6.61
N GLY A 328 3.08 16.80 -6.20
CA GLY A 328 2.24 16.00 -7.09
C GLY A 328 2.77 14.57 -7.25
N GLY A 329 2.06 13.77 -8.02
CA GLY A 329 2.33 12.34 -8.21
C GLY A 329 1.08 11.48 -8.10
N PHE A 330 1.16 10.22 -8.51
CA PHE A 330 0.02 9.29 -8.51
C PHE A 330 -1.22 9.80 -9.28
N GLY A 331 -1.00 10.59 -10.34
CA GLY A 331 -2.05 11.26 -11.12
C GLY A 331 -2.64 12.53 -10.48
N TYR A 332 -2.11 12.97 -9.33
CA TYR A 332 -2.48 14.23 -8.70
C TYR A 332 -1.51 15.36 -9.04
N GLU A 333 -2.06 16.55 -9.24
CA GLU A 333 -1.30 17.79 -9.28
C GLU A 333 -0.71 18.13 -7.90
N GLY A 334 0.45 18.78 -7.89
CA GLY A 334 1.02 19.32 -6.65
C GLY A 334 0.19 20.48 -6.12
N VAL A 335 -0.20 20.42 -4.84
CA VAL A 335 -1.00 21.46 -4.18
C VAL A 335 -0.29 22.07 -2.97
N SER A 336 1.03 21.91 -2.85
CA SER A 336 1.85 22.51 -1.78
C SER A 336 1.40 22.14 -0.35
N LEU A 337 0.79 20.96 -0.21
CA LEU A 337 0.32 20.43 1.06
C LEU A 337 1.51 20.10 1.98
N ASP A 338 1.51 20.69 3.17
CA ASP A 338 2.48 20.45 4.23
C ASP A 338 1.72 20.18 5.53
N LEU A 339 1.72 18.91 5.96
CA LEU A 339 1.13 18.47 7.23
C LEU A 339 2.17 18.38 8.36
N ALA A 340 3.44 18.64 8.05
CA ALA A 340 4.55 18.52 9.00
C ALA A 340 4.75 19.78 9.85
N THR A 341 4.23 20.94 9.41
CA THR A 341 4.35 22.21 10.14
C THR A 341 2.99 22.86 10.40
N ARG A 342 2.89 23.60 11.52
CA ARG A 342 1.68 24.38 11.85
C ARG A 342 1.36 25.37 10.75
N ALA A 343 2.37 26.12 10.31
CA ALA A 343 2.24 27.09 9.22
C ALA A 343 1.76 26.41 7.91
N GLY A 344 2.24 25.20 7.62
CA GLY A 344 1.78 24.38 6.50
C GLY A 344 0.30 24.05 6.59
N ILE A 345 -0.15 23.58 7.75
CA ILE A 345 -1.56 23.24 7.99
C ILE A 345 -2.47 24.48 7.86
N LEU A 346 -2.08 25.59 8.48
CA LEU A 346 -2.84 26.85 8.43
C LEU A 346 -2.92 27.42 7.01
N ARG A 347 -1.81 27.39 6.27
CA ARG A 347 -1.75 27.81 4.86
C ARG A 347 -2.60 26.88 3.97
N GLY A 348 -2.58 25.59 4.27
CA GLY A 348 -3.28 24.53 3.58
C GLY A 348 -2.81 24.30 2.14
N ILE A 349 -3.76 24.09 1.24
CA ILE A 349 -3.50 23.65 -0.14
C ILE A 349 -3.64 24.78 -1.15
N LYS A 350 -2.80 24.77 -2.18
CA LYS A 350 -2.87 25.71 -3.30
C LYS A 350 -3.69 25.13 -4.45
N ARG A 351 -4.78 25.79 -4.81
CA ARG A 351 -5.61 25.48 -5.99
C ARG A 351 -5.98 26.76 -6.72
N ASP A 352 -5.91 26.75 -8.05
CA ASP A 352 -6.25 27.93 -8.89
C ASP A 352 -5.45 29.18 -8.49
N GLY A 353 -4.21 29.00 -8.07
CA GLY A 353 -3.32 30.08 -7.62
C GLY A 353 -3.57 30.57 -6.19
N GLN A 354 -4.66 30.15 -5.53
CA GLN A 354 -5.03 30.58 -4.19
C GLN A 354 -4.81 29.49 -3.15
N PHE A 355 -4.35 29.90 -1.96
CA PHE A 355 -4.27 29.00 -0.81
C PHE A 355 -5.63 28.90 -0.11
N ARG A 356 -5.96 27.68 0.30
CA ARG A 356 -7.14 27.34 1.08
C ARG A 356 -6.66 26.59 2.32
N GLY A 357 -6.81 27.20 3.48
CA GLY A 357 -6.39 26.65 4.76
C GLY A 357 -7.07 25.31 5.03
N LEU A 358 -6.36 24.42 5.73
CA LEU A 358 -6.98 23.18 6.21
C LEU A 358 -7.97 23.41 7.37
N PRO A 359 -7.81 24.46 8.22
CA PRO A 359 -8.85 24.89 9.15
C PRO A 359 -10.08 25.52 8.48
N ASP A 360 -9.97 26.01 7.25
CA ASP A 360 -11.08 26.65 6.54
C ASP A 360 -12.26 25.68 6.40
N ARG A 361 -13.47 26.19 6.61
CA ARG A 361 -14.69 25.41 6.56
C ARG A 361 -15.11 25.11 5.12
N MET A 362 -15.65 23.91 4.92
CA MET A 362 -16.37 23.53 3.70
C MET A 362 -17.80 24.08 3.73
N GLU A 363 -18.57 23.85 2.66
CA GLU A 363 -19.96 24.31 2.55
C GLU A 363 -20.86 23.78 3.66
N ASP A 364 -20.56 22.60 4.20
CA ASP A 364 -21.28 21.97 5.31
C ASP A 364 -20.84 22.46 6.69
N GLY A 365 -19.90 23.42 6.76
CA GLY A 365 -19.34 23.97 7.99
C GLY A 365 -18.21 23.14 8.62
N THR A 366 -17.88 21.96 8.08
CA THR A 366 -16.80 21.11 8.61
C THR A 366 -15.43 21.67 8.19
N PRO A 367 -14.44 21.80 9.08
CA PRO A 367 -13.07 22.14 8.68
C PRO A 367 -12.52 21.12 7.67
N ARG A 368 -11.80 21.60 6.65
CA ARG A 368 -11.31 20.76 5.55
C ARG A 368 -10.44 19.59 6.03
N LEU A 369 -9.56 19.81 7.01
CA LEU A 369 -8.74 18.74 7.61
C LEU A 369 -9.62 17.64 8.21
N VAL A 370 -10.60 18.05 9.01
CA VAL A 370 -11.52 17.13 9.70
C VAL A 370 -12.35 16.35 8.69
N ALA A 371 -12.86 17.01 7.65
CA ALA A 371 -13.58 16.34 6.55
C ALA A 371 -12.72 15.26 5.87
N SER A 372 -11.43 15.55 5.61
CA SER A 372 -10.46 14.57 5.09
C SER A 372 -10.23 13.38 6.01
N LEU A 373 -10.10 13.60 7.32
CA LEU A 373 -9.92 12.52 8.29
C LEU A 373 -11.17 11.62 8.40
N ILE A 374 -12.36 12.22 8.42
CA ILE A 374 -13.64 11.49 8.44
C ILE A 374 -13.86 10.72 7.13
N ALA A 375 -13.48 11.30 5.99
CA ALA A 375 -13.58 10.63 4.71
C ALA A 375 -12.77 9.32 4.68
N ARG A 376 -11.61 9.27 5.33
CA ARG A 376 -10.81 8.04 5.39
C ARG A 376 -11.50 6.89 6.13
N HIS A 377 -12.27 7.19 7.18
CA HIS A 377 -13.11 6.16 7.84
C HIS A 377 -14.17 5.61 6.89
N ARG A 378 -14.90 6.51 6.21
CA ARG A 378 -15.93 6.12 5.23
C ARG A 378 -15.34 5.34 4.05
N GLU A 379 -14.10 5.63 3.65
CA GLU A 379 -13.40 4.85 2.62
C GLU A 379 -13.14 3.40 3.03
N LEU A 380 -12.81 3.13 4.31
CA LEU A 380 -12.70 1.76 4.79
C LEU A 380 -14.05 1.03 4.78
N ASP A 381 -15.15 1.76 4.97
CA ASP A 381 -16.51 1.23 4.86
C ASP A 381 -16.98 1.09 3.40
N GLY A 382 -16.09 1.27 2.41
CA GLY A 382 -16.37 1.13 0.99
C GLY A 382 -17.05 2.35 0.34
N GLN A 383 -17.20 3.45 1.07
CA GLN A 383 -17.81 4.68 0.55
C GLN A 383 -16.76 5.57 -0.12
N SER A 384 -17.20 6.43 -1.04
CA SER A 384 -16.33 7.39 -1.72
C SER A 384 -16.87 8.81 -1.55
N GLN A 385 -15.98 9.78 -1.34
CA GLN A 385 -16.31 11.20 -1.33
C GLN A 385 -15.49 11.94 -2.38
N PRO A 386 -16.07 12.18 -3.58
CA PRO A 386 -15.35 12.82 -4.69
C PRO A 386 -14.79 14.22 -4.39
N GLY A 387 -15.40 14.95 -3.44
CA GLY A 387 -14.94 16.28 -3.01
C GLY A 387 -13.77 16.26 -2.01
N VAL A 388 -13.48 15.08 -1.45
CA VAL A 388 -12.43 14.85 -0.45
C VAL A 388 -11.55 13.71 -0.96
N LEU A 389 -10.87 13.97 -2.08
CA LEU A 389 -9.90 13.07 -2.66
C LEU A 389 -8.52 13.43 -2.15
N GLY A 390 -7.85 12.47 -1.51
CA GLY A 390 -6.50 12.65 -1.00
C GLY A 390 -6.46 13.11 0.45
N MET A 391 -6.50 12.13 1.36
CA MET A 391 -5.45 12.05 2.37
C MET A 391 -4.85 10.62 2.32
N PRO A 392 -3.52 10.50 2.44
CA PRO A 392 -2.69 9.49 1.79
C PRO A 392 -2.64 8.16 2.54
N LEU A 393 -3.70 7.76 3.22
CA LEU A 393 -3.52 6.73 4.21
C LEU A 393 -3.81 5.40 3.56
N GLY A 394 -2.81 4.88 2.85
CA GLY A 394 -2.61 3.43 2.86
C GLY A 394 -2.68 2.87 4.29
N PHE A 395 -2.53 3.69 5.32
CA PHE A 395 -2.79 3.33 6.71
C PHE A 395 -4.28 3.32 7.12
N PRO A 396 -4.60 2.65 8.23
CA PRO A 396 -5.91 2.77 8.85
C PRO A 396 -6.17 4.23 9.25
N PRO A 397 -7.44 4.63 9.31
CA PRO A 397 -7.82 5.98 9.70
C PRO A 397 -7.39 6.28 11.14
N ILE A 398 -7.12 7.56 11.38
CA ILE A 398 -6.86 8.10 12.72
C ILE A 398 -8.10 7.87 13.62
N PRO A 399 -7.95 7.46 14.89
CA PRO A 399 -9.08 7.24 15.79
C PRO A 399 -9.96 8.49 15.99
N ASP A 400 -11.24 8.29 16.30
CA ASP A 400 -12.20 9.38 16.53
C ASP A 400 -11.73 10.33 17.64
N GLU A 401 -11.11 9.81 18.69
CA GLU A 401 -10.64 10.60 19.82
C GLU A 401 -9.50 11.56 19.41
N GLU A 402 -8.73 11.18 18.39
CA GLU A 402 -7.68 12.04 17.84
C GLU A 402 -8.27 13.05 16.83
N ILE A 403 -9.35 12.71 16.14
CA ILE A 403 -10.10 13.66 15.32
C ILE A 403 -10.81 14.71 16.22
N ASP A 404 -11.37 14.31 17.37
CA ASP A 404 -11.93 15.19 18.40
C ASP A 404 -10.89 16.24 18.85
N LEU A 405 -9.67 15.77 19.12
CA LEU A 405 -8.53 16.61 19.51
C LEU A 405 -8.14 17.61 18.40
N ILE A 406 -7.98 17.13 17.17
CA ILE A 406 -7.61 17.99 16.02
C ILE A 406 -8.72 19.02 15.74
N SER A 407 -9.98 18.60 15.82
CA SER A 407 -11.12 19.50 15.66
C SER A 407 -11.14 20.54 16.77
N THR A 408 -10.91 20.15 18.02
CA THR A 408 -10.83 21.09 19.16
C THR A 408 -9.73 22.14 18.95
N TRP A 409 -8.54 21.72 18.52
CA TRP A 409 -7.44 22.62 18.22
C TRP A 409 -7.81 23.66 17.16
N ILE A 410 -8.46 23.23 16.07
CA ILE A 410 -8.94 24.14 15.01
C ILE A 410 -9.94 25.15 15.58
N GLU A 411 -10.93 24.70 16.35
CA GLU A 411 -11.97 25.56 16.94
C GLU A 411 -11.40 26.56 17.97
N GLN A 412 -10.27 26.24 18.61
CA GLN A 412 -9.55 27.13 19.51
C GLN A 412 -8.66 28.16 18.79
N GLY A 413 -8.74 28.25 17.45
CA GLY A 413 -7.89 29.15 16.66
C GLY A 413 -6.49 28.57 16.37
N ALA A 414 -6.34 27.25 16.47
CA ALA A 414 -5.13 26.51 16.18
C ALA A 414 -3.90 27.05 16.94
N PRO A 415 -3.91 27.12 18.28
CA PRO A 415 -2.81 27.65 19.08
C PRO A 415 -1.52 26.83 18.90
N GLU A 416 -0.39 27.48 19.14
CA GLU A 416 0.94 26.86 19.01
C GLU A 416 1.24 25.91 20.16
#